data_AF-A0A518DVP1-F1
#
_entry.id   AF-A0A518DVP1-F1
#
_cell.length_a   1.000
_cell.length_b   1.000
_cell.length_c   1.000
_cell.angle_alpha   90.00
_cell.angle_beta   90.00
_cell.angle_gamma   90.00
#
_symmetry.space_group_name_H-M   'P 1'
#
loop_
_entity.id
_entity.type
_entity.pdbx_description
1 polymer ?
#
loop_
_entity_poly.entity_id
_entity_poly.type
_entity_poly.pdbx_seq_one_letter_code
_entity_poly.pdbx_strand_id
1 'polypeptide(L)'
;MNFPFRSISRYRLLLPVVLLSAVLHAVAVAAMLLAIQPGFDFLATFPQRAAYVAEHGWLWRLGWIPWQLTAASDLAVSILLAMYLAVHRRDSPALRLAFLAAMASVVATVAAIVPEQWAECYLLTGYVPLAQSAVANGASGESLDAFAAAEKWALLMTGVCGNTGYTCMALLWTAATVLAAPSSWRRAAFALVGLISCAAFAGASVLLWQSVPAATAAGVYPYADQLLACNALGFGLLIPWMVWMAVLLGDGHHQRWPRDDDALHRFRWPAGSLWSCLLPAGPGLRDVARCTFGGLPAPVLASDITDVVYVSWLVPADRVKALLPPPLRPHCLGDLTFVTVLSYQHHYFGPELAGRLRRLFPSPVQSNWRFYLEPETDTAERDGIYFFATCIGHPLLASASRWMSDGLPSHYPQRITHQADGGRYETRIDPGNGSASALHVEVETFPGGTGSRTLPPNLAEHFDSWSAAVQYLIEQNRAVGVIPAHGRIYESRIEIPIDGALVLPAQVIGPITSPLLEPLVAGCDPFAFVVPSVPFRATGEKWTCKLRVLGE
;
A
#
# COMPACT_ATOMS: atom_id res chain seq x y z
N MET A 1 6.76 -5.34 26.88
CA MET A 1 5.62 -4.57 26.33
C MET A 1 4.53 -5.56 25.94
N ASN A 2 3.31 -5.44 26.44
CA ASN A 2 2.18 -6.21 25.92
C ASN A 2 1.87 -5.70 24.51
N PHE A 3 2.35 -6.41 23.48
CA PHE A 3 1.98 -6.13 22.09
C PHE A 3 0.45 -6.19 22.01
N PRO A 4 -0.25 -5.12 21.60
CA PRO A 4 -1.71 -5.16 21.58
C PRO A 4 -2.18 -5.79 20.28
N PHE A 5 -2.02 -7.11 20.22
CA PHE A 5 -2.46 -7.99 19.14
C PHE A 5 -3.91 -7.71 18.72
N ARG A 6 -4.76 -7.22 19.64
CA ARG A 6 -6.15 -6.85 19.35
C ARG A 6 -6.26 -5.67 18.36
N SER A 7 -5.42 -4.64 18.46
CA SER A 7 -5.45 -3.50 17.51
C SER A 7 -5.00 -3.95 16.12
N ILE A 8 -3.86 -4.65 16.06
CA ILE A 8 -3.28 -5.16 14.81
C ILE A 8 -4.26 -6.12 14.11
N SER A 9 -4.88 -7.03 14.86
CA SER A 9 -5.85 -7.98 14.28
C SER A 9 -7.09 -7.26 13.73
N ARG A 10 -7.59 -6.23 14.42
CA ARG A 10 -8.73 -5.44 13.94
C ARG A 10 -8.38 -4.62 12.70
N TYR A 11 -7.20 -4.01 12.67
CA TYR A 11 -6.72 -3.29 11.48
C TYR A 11 -6.61 -4.21 10.26
N ARG A 12 -6.02 -5.40 10.44
CA ARG A 12 -5.87 -6.40 9.38
C ARG A 12 -7.19 -6.97 8.85
N LEU A 13 -8.28 -6.88 9.62
CA LEU A 13 -9.63 -7.21 9.16
C LEU A 13 -10.32 -6.01 8.50
N LEU A 14 -10.17 -4.82 9.07
CA LEU A 14 -10.79 -3.60 8.56
C LEU A 14 -10.31 -3.25 7.15
N LEU A 15 -9.00 -3.28 6.92
CA LEU A 15 -8.41 -2.83 5.66
C LEU A 15 -8.95 -3.61 4.43
N PRO A 16 -8.94 -4.96 4.40
CA PRO A 16 -9.54 -5.71 3.29
C PRO A 16 -11.03 -5.42 3.09
N VAL A 17 -11.79 -5.20 4.17
CA VAL A 17 -13.24 -4.97 4.08
C VAL A 17 -13.56 -3.59 3.49
N VAL A 18 -12.76 -2.56 3.79
CA VAL A 18 -12.87 -1.24 3.13
C VAL A 18 -12.61 -1.37 1.62
N LEU A 19 -11.55 -2.09 1.23
CA LEU A 19 -11.22 -2.29 -0.18
C LEU A 19 -12.25 -3.15 -0.91
N LEU A 20 -12.77 -4.19 -0.26
CA LEU A 20 -13.86 -5.02 -0.78
C LEU A 20 -15.12 -4.16 -1.02
N SER A 21 -15.50 -3.31 -0.06
CA SER A 21 -16.65 -2.42 -0.24
C SER A 21 -16.45 -1.46 -1.43
N ALA A 22 -15.24 -0.92 -1.64
CA ALA A 22 -14.95 -0.10 -2.82
C ALA A 22 -15.14 -0.86 -4.15
N VAL A 23 -14.73 -2.13 -4.21
CA VAL A 23 -14.93 -3.01 -5.38
C VAL A 23 -16.41 -3.33 -5.57
N LEU A 24 -17.14 -3.67 -4.51
CA LEU A 24 -18.57 -3.96 -4.59
C LEU A 24 -19.35 -2.74 -5.10
N HIS A 25 -19.00 -1.53 -4.68
CA HIS A 25 -19.59 -0.30 -5.20
C HIS A 25 -19.30 -0.10 -6.69
N ALA A 26 -18.07 -0.37 -7.14
CA ALA A 26 -17.74 -0.30 -8.57
C ALA A 26 -18.58 -1.30 -9.39
N VAL A 27 -18.75 -2.52 -8.89
CA VAL A 27 -19.60 -3.55 -9.51
C VAL A 27 -21.08 -3.14 -9.47
N ALA A 28 -21.55 -2.55 -8.37
CA ALA A 28 -22.92 -2.08 -8.23
C ALA A 28 -23.25 -0.92 -9.19
N VAL A 29 -22.33 0.01 -9.40
CA VAL A 29 -22.45 1.07 -10.41
C VAL A 29 -22.50 0.47 -11.82
N ALA A 30 -21.64 -0.50 -12.13
CA ALA A 30 -21.70 -1.19 -13.42
C ALA A 30 -23.03 -1.94 -13.62
N ALA A 31 -23.50 -2.63 -12.59
CA ALA A 31 -24.79 -3.33 -12.60
C ALA A 31 -25.97 -2.36 -12.75
N MET A 32 -25.91 -1.19 -12.10
CA MET A 32 -26.89 -0.13 -12.28
C MET A 32 -26.94 0.31 -13.74
N LEU A 33 -25.80 0.63 -14.35
CA LEU A 33 -25.75 1.10 -15.74
C LEU A 33 -26.19 0.06 -16.76
N LEU A 34 -25.88 -1.23 -16.53
CA LEU A 34 -26.08 -2.29 -17.53
C LEU A 34 -27.39 -3.06 -17.37
N ALA A 35 -27.93 -3.15 -16.15
CA ALA A 35 -29.05 -4.06 -15.84
C ALA A 35 -30.26 -3.37 -15.17
N ILE A 36 -30.06 -2.29 -14.41
CA ILE A 36 -31.16 -1.64 -13.67
C ILE A 36 -31.63 -0.37 -14.38
N GLN A 37 -30.72 0.46 -14.88
CA GLN A 37 -31.03 1.79 -15.41
C GLN A 37 -32.13 1.78 -16.47
N PRO A 38 -32.22 0.84 -17.42
CA PRO A 38 -33.32 0.84 -18.39
C PRO A 38 -34.70 0.62 -17.75
N GLY A 39 -34.78 -0.11 -16.63
CA GLY A 39 -36.00 -0.30 -15.85
C GLY A 39 -36.31 0.85 -14.87
N PHE A 40 -35.40 1.83 -14.75
CA PHE A 40 -35.56 3.07 -13.99
C PHE A 40 -35.20 4.32 -14.81
N ASP A 41 -35.30 4.25 -16.13
CA ASP A 41 -35.00 5.40 -16.97
C ASP A 41 -36.03 6.51 -16.70
N PHE A 42 -35.57 7.58 -16.07
CA PHE A 42 -36.41 8.71 -15.66
C PHE A 42 -36.94 9.53 -16.84
N LEU A 43 -36.37 9.35 -18.04
CA LEU A 43 -36.85 9.93 -19.28
C LEU A 43 -37.86 9.02 -20.00
N ALA A 44 -37.88 7.72 -19.68
CA ALA A 44 -38.85 6.79 -20.21
C ALA A 44 -40.23 6.96 -19.56
N THR A 45 -41.25 6.38 -20.19
CA THR A 45 -42.61 6.31 -19.64
C THR A 45 -42.80 5.06 -18.78
N PHE A 46 -43.81 5.04 -17.90
CA PHE A 46 -44.12 3.84 -17.10
C PHE A 46 -44.31 2.57 -17.95
N PRO A 47 -45.04 2.60 -19.09
CA PRO A 47 -45.16 1.43 -19.98
C PRO A 47 -43.82 0.90 -20.49
N GLN A 48 -42.90 1.79 -20.87
CA GLN A 48 -41.58 1.39 -21.38
C GLN A 48 -40.73 0.71 -20.30
N ARG A 49 -40.73 1.26 -19.07
CA ARG A 49 -40.03 0.64 -17.94
C ARG A 49 -40.65 -0.70 -17.55
N ALA A 50 -41.99 -0.77 -17.50
CA ALA A 50 -42.70 -2.01 -17.23
C ALA A 50 -42.38 -3.10 -18.27
N ALA A 51 -42.35 -2.73 -19.57
CA ALA A 51 -41.95 -3.63 -20.65
C ALA A 51 -40.54 -4.19 -20.44
N TYR A 52 -39.57 -3.32 -20.15
CA TYR A 52 -38.20 -3.75 -19.89
C TYR A 52 -38.11 -4.73 -18.72
N VAL A 53 -38.70 -4.38 -17.57
CA VAL A 53 -38.65 -5.21 -16.35
C VAL A 53 -39.36 -6.56 -16.55
N ALA A 54 -40.47 -6.58 -17.29
CA ALA A 54 -41.20 -7.81 -17.61
C ALA A 54 -40.38 -8.75 -18.49
N GLU A 55 -39.73 -8.21 -19.52
CA GLU A 55 -38.91 -8.95 -20.48
C GLU A 55 -37.58 -9.43 -19.87
N HIS A 56 -36.95 -8.58 -19.05
CA HIS A 56 -35.60 -8.79 -18.51
C HIS A 56 -35.59 -9.10 -17.00
N GLY A 57 -36.66 -9.69 -16.48
CA GLY A 57 -36.84 -9.87 -15.04
C GLY A 57 -35.73 -10.67 -14.32
N TRP A 58 -34.99 -11.53 -15.01
CA TRP A 58 -33.83 -12.22 -14.42
C TRP A 58 -32.61 -11.29 -14.31
N LEU A 59 -32.36 -10.47 -15.33
CA LEU A 59 -31.25 -9.52 -15.39
C LEU A 59 -31.48 -8.40 -14.38
N TRP A 60 -32.73 -7.92 -14.27
CA TRP A 60 -33.15 -6.99 -13.21
C TRP A 60 -32.76 -7.50 -11.83
N ARG A 61 -33.10 -8.76 -11.52
CA ARG A 61 -32.77 -9.37 -10.22
C ARG A 61 -31.29 -9.50 -9.98
N LEU A 62 -30.54 -9.94 -11.00
CA LEU A 62 -29.10 -10.05 -10.93
C LEU A 62 -28.43 -8.69 -10.69
N GLY A 63 -28.97 -7.62 -11.28
CA GLY A 63 -28.47 -6.26 -11.13
C GLY A 63 -28.50 -5.72 -9.70
N TRP A 64 -29.46 -6.18 -8.87
CA TRP A 64 -29.61 -5.74 -7.48
C TRP A 64 -28.69 -6.48 -6.49
N ILE A 65 -28.19 -7.67 -6.82
CA ILE A 65 -27.33 -8.44 -5.91
C ILE A 65 -26.09 -7.63 -5.46
N PRO A 66 -25.35 -6.94 -6.34
CA PRO A 66 -24.27 -6.06 -5.92
C PRO A 66 -24.66 -4.98 -4.91
N TRP A 67 -25.87 -4.39 -5.01
CA TRP A 67 -26.36 -3.36 -4.09
C TRP A 67 -26.64 -3.93 -2.69
N GLN A 68 -27.18 -5.14 -2.60
CA GLN A 68 -27.33 -5.85 -1.33
C GLN A 68 -25.97 -6.17 -0.68
N LEU A 69 -24.99 -6.52 -1.51
CA LEU A 69 -23.62 -6.76 -1.05
C LEU A 69 -22.94 -5.46 -0.59
N THR A 70 -23.18 -4.32 -1.25
CA THR A 70 -22.67 -3.02 -0.78
C THR A 70 -23.23 -2.68 0.59
N ALA A 71 -24.55 -2.80 0.79
CA ALA A 71 -25.20 -2.59 2.09
C ALA A 71 -24.59 -3.46 3.21
N ALA A 72 -24.39 -4.75 2.95
CA ALA A 72 -23.75 -5.67 3.90
C ALA A 72 -22.30 -5.27 4.20
N SER A 73 -21.55 -4.90 3.15
CA SER A 73 -20.14 -4.50 3.28
C SER A 73 -19.97 -3.18 4.03
N ASP A 74 -20.90 -2.23 3.88
CA ASP A 74 -20.91 -0.96 4.60
C ASP A 74 -21.18 -1.16 6.09
N LEU A 75 -22.11 -2.04 6.44
CA LEU A 75 -22.31 -2.41 7.83
C LEU A 75 -21.04 -3.03 8.42
N ALA A 76 -20.37 -3.92 7.65
CA ALA A 76 -19.13 -4.52 8.08
C ALA A 76 -18.00 -3.49 8.28
N VAL A 77 -17.84 -2.52 7.37
CA VAL A 77 -16.88 -1.41 7.51
C VAL A 77 -17.19 -0.59 8.77
N SER A 78 -18.44 -0.16 8.95
CA SER A 78 -18.88 0.62 10.12
C SER A 78 -18.56 -0.11 11.44
N ILE A 79 -18.89 -1.41 11.54
CA ILE A 79 -18.62 -2.22 12.73
C ILE A 79 -17.11 -2.37 12.95
N LEU A 80 -16.34 -2.74 11.93
CA LEU A 80 -14.90 -2.97 12.07
C LEU A 80 -14.13 -1.68 12.37
N LEU A 81 -14.56 -0.54 11.81
CA LEU A 81 -14.00 0.78 12.12
C LEU A 81 -14.24 1.14 13.58
N ALA A 82 -15.48 0.96 14.08
CA ALA A 82 -15.81 1.18 15.48
C ALA A 82 -15.02 0.25 16.41
N MET A 83 -14.90 -1.04 16.06
CA MET A 83 -14.09 -2.00 16.81
C MET A 83 -12.62 -1.59 16.84
N TYR A 84 -12.03 -1.20 15.70
CA TYR A 84 -10.66 -0.73 15.62
C TYR A 84 -10.42 0.48 16.53
N LEU A 85 -11.25 1.52 16.39
CA LEU A 85 -11.13 2.75 17.18
C LEU A 85 -11.48 2.57 18.65
N ALA A 86 -12.29 1.58 19.02
CA ALA A 86 -12.58 1.25 20.41
C ALA A 86 -11.33 0.88 21.21
N VAL A 87 -10.29 0.31 20.57
CA VAL A 87 -9.00 0.03 21.23
C VAL A 87 -8.25 1.32 21.53
N HIS A 88 -8.41 2.34 20.69
CA HIS A 88 -7.62 3.57 20.68
C HIS A 88 -8.31 4.78 21.31
N ARG A 89 -9.59 4.67 21.68
CA ARG A 89 -10.40 5.79 22.21
C ARG A 89 -9.86 6.43 23.50
N ARG A 90 -8.93 5.76 24.19
CA ARG A 90 -8.29 6.26 25.41
C ARG A 90 -6.97 6.97 25.13
N ASP A 91 -6.41 6.81 23.93
CA ASP A 91 -5.10 7.33 23.57
C ASP A 91 -5.13 8.86 23.38
N SER A 92 -6.25 9.42 22.90
CA SER A 92 -6.44 10.87 22.80
C SER A 92 -7.93 11.30 22.72
N PRO A 93 -8.26 12.58 22.99
CA PRO A 93 -9.61 13.12 22.79
C PRO A 93 -10.10 13.02 21.34
N ALA A 94 -9.21 13.24 20.38
CA ALA A 94 -9.54 13.11 18.96
C ALA A 94 -9.95 11.68 18.60
N LEU A 95 -9.26 10.66 19.15
CA LEU A 95 -9.58 9.25 18.92
C LEU A 95 -10.85 8.81 19.64
N ARG A 96 -11.18 9.44 20.76
CA ARG A 96 -12.49 9.26 21.41
C ARG A 96 -13.60 9.77 20.50
N LEU A 97 -13.45 10.96 19.93
CA LEU A 97 -14.44 11.51 18.99
C LEU A 97 -14.50 10.67 17.70
N ALA A 98 -13.37 10.19 17.20
CA ALA A 98 -13.31 9.27 16.06
C ALA A 98 -14.12 7.99 16.34
N PHE A 99 -13.96 7.41 17.54
CA PHE A 99 -14.74 6.24 17.96
C PHE A 99 -16.23 6.55 18.04
N LEU A 100 -16.64 7.70 18.60
CA LEU A 100 -18.04 8.10 18.65
C LEU A 100 -18.63 8.28 17.24
N ALA A 101 -17.88 8.90 16.32
CA ALA A 101 -18.28 9.04 14.92
C ALA A 101 -18.46 7.66 14.25
N ALA A 102 -17.54 6.72 14.47
CA ALA A 102 -17.66 5.36 13.94
C ALA A 102 -18.82 4.57 14.58
N MET A 103 -19.14 4.78 15.86
CA MET A 103 -20.33 4.19 16.47
C MET A 103 -21.62 4.78 15.89
N ALA A 104 -21.66 6.09 15.68
CA ALA A 104 -22.79 6.76 15.03
C ALA A 104 -22.94 6.28 13.57
N SER A 105 -21.84 5.97 12.87
CA SER A 105 -21.91 5.44 11.51
C SER A 105 -22.61 4.09 11.47
N VAL A 106 -22.38 3.20 12.46
CA VAL A 106 -23.12 1.92 12.56
C VAL A 106 -24.63 2.18 12.65
N VAL A 107 -25.07 3.13 13.47
CA VAL A 107 -26.49 3.48 13.61
C VAL A 107 -27.05 4.04 12.30
N ALA A 108 -26.33 4.94 11.65
CA ALA A 108 -26.71 5.51 10.36
C ALA A 108 -26.80 4.44 9.27
N THR A 109 -25.85 3.50 9.22
CA THR A 109 -25.86 2.38 8.27
C THR A 109 -27.08 1.49 8.50
N VAL A 110 -27.38 1.12 9.75
CA VAL A 110 -28.58 0.30 10.06
C VAL A 110 -29.87 1.04 9.67
N ALA A 111 -29.96 2.34 9.96
CA ALA A 111 -31.11 3.16 9.58
C ALA A 111 -31.27 3.31 8.05
N ALA A 112 -30.17 3.23 7.29
CA ALA A 112 -30.18 3.23 5.83
C ALA A 112 -30.62 1.88 5.25
N ILE A 113 -30.03 0.79 5.76
CA ILE A 113 -30.23 -0.58 5.29
C ILE A 113 -31.69 -1.01 5.40
N VAL A 114 -32.35 -0.73 6.52
CA VAL A 114 -33.71 -1.25 6.77
C VAL A 114 -34.72 -0.83 5.68
N PRO A 115 -34.93 0.47 5.40
CA PRO A 115 -35.87 0.88 4.35
C PRO A 115 -35.40 0.50 2.94
N GLU A 116 -34.09 0.62 2.66
CA GLU A 116 -33.54 0.30 1.34
C GLU A 116 -33.68 -1.19 1.03
N GLN A 117 -33.17 -2.08 1.88
CA GLN A 117 -33.14 -3.51 1.61
C GLN A 117 -34.55 -4.12 1.60
N TRP A 118 -35.50 -3.51 2.34
CA TRP A 118 -36.91 -3.87 2.19
C TRP A 118 -37.43 -3.51 0.79
N ALA A 119 -37.18 -2.30 0.32
CA ALA A 119 -37.58 -1.89 -1.01
C ALA A 119 -36.90 -2.72 -2.11
N GLU A 120 -35.60 -3.00 -1.99
CA GLU A 120 -34.89 -3.89 -2.93
C GLU A 120 -35.48 -5.31 -2.94
N CYS A 121 -35.78 -5.87 -1.76
CA CYS A 121 -36.43 -7.19 -1.68
C CYS A 121 -37.78 -7.20 -2.40
N TYR A 122 -38.54 -6.11 -2.31
CA TYR A 122 -39.79 -5.95 -3.05
C TYR A 122 -39.55 -5.77 -4.57
N LEU A 123 -38.54 -4.99 -4.97
CA LEU A 123 -38.13 -4.84 -6.36
C LEU A 123 -37.72 -6.17 -7.01
N LEU A 124 -37.18 -7.09 -6.22
CA LEU A 124 -36.81 -8.43 -6.66
C LEU A 124 -37.99 -9.40 -6.77
N THR A 125 -38.94 -9.31 -5.84
CA THR A 125 -39.99 -10.33 -5.67
C THR A 125 -41.34 -9.88 -6.22
N GLY A 126 -41.85 -8.71 -5.79
CA GLY A 126 -43.18 -8.21 -6.12
C GLY A 126 -43.23 -7.32 -7.36
N TYR A 127 -42.17 -6.56 -7.64
CA TYR A 127 -42.16 -5.59 -8.73
C TYR A 127 -42.15 -6.22 -10.13
N VAL A 128 -41.41 -7.32 -10.33
CA VAL A 128 -41.37 -8.02 -11.63
C VAL A 128 -42.74 -8.60 -12.01
N PRO A 129 -43.47 -9.31 -11.13
CA PRO A 129 -44.85 -9.72 -11.40
C PRO A 129 -45.79 -8.55 -11.71
N LEU A 130 -45.64 -7.41 -11.03
CA LEU A 130 -46.43 -6.21 -11.34
C LEU A 130 -46.14 -5.68 -12.74
N ALA A 131 -44.87 -5.65 -13.15
CA ALA A 131 -44.48 -5.25 -14.50
C ALA A 131 -45.09 -6.19 -15.56
N GLN A 132 -45.01 -7.51 -15.33
CA GLN A 132 -45.59 -8.52 -16.21
C GLN A 132 -47.12 -8.38 -16.31
N SER A 133 -47.80 -8.13 -15.19
CA SER A 133 -49.25 -7.88 -15.16
C SER A 133 -49.62 -6.60 -15.92
N ALA A 134 -48.86 -5.51 -15.71
CA ALA A 134 -49.09 -4.25 -16.41
C ALA A 134 -48.96 -4.43 -17.93
N VAL A 135 -47.93 -5.13 -18.40
CA VAL A 135 -47.73 -5.41 -19.83
C VAL A 135 -48.83 -6.33 -20.39
N ALA A 136 -49.19 -7.39 -19.66
CA ALA A 136 -50.24 -8.33 -20.07
C ALA A 136 -51.62 -7.67 -20.22
N ASN A 137 -51.91 -6.64 -19.41
CA ASN A 137 -53.14 -5.85 -19.47
C ASN A 137 -53.03 -4.63 -20.40
N GLY A 138 -52.11 -4.66 -21.38
CA GLY A 138 -51.99 -3.62 -22.41
C GLY A 138 -51.32 -2.33 -21.93
N ALA A 139 -50.54 -2.38 -20.84
CA ALA A 139 -49.80 -1.26 -20.27
C ALA A 139 -50.65 -0.01 -20.04
N SER A 140 -51.85 -0.20 -19.47
CA SER A 140 -52.77 0.88 -19.09
C SER A 140 -53.64 0.46 -17.90
N GLY A 141 -54.38 1.40 -17.33
CA GLY A 141 -55.34 1.16 -16.25
C GLY A 141 -54.69 0.73 -14.93
N GLU A 142 -55.49 0.07 -14.08
CA GLU A 142 -55.18 -0.21 -12.67
C GLU A 142 -53.86 -0.96 -12.46
N SER A 143 -53.51 -1.90 -13.35
CA SER A 143 -52.24 -2.64 -13.24
C SER A 143 -51.01 -1.77 -13.49
N LEU A 144 -51.11 -0.78 -14.39
CA LEU A 144 -50.01 0.16 -14.63
C LEU A 144 -49.92 1.17 -13.48
N ASP A 145 -51.05 1.60 -12.92
CA ASP A 145 -51.08 2.48 -11.75
C ASP A 145 -50.46 1.81 -10.52
N ALA A 146 -50.72 0.52 -10.31
CA ALA A 146 -50.09 -0.27 -9.25
C ALA A 146 -48.57 -0.39 -9.44
N PHE A 147 -48.11 -0.61 -10.68
CA PHE A 147 -46.68 -0.62 -11.01
C PHE A 147 -46.03 0.75 -10.75
N ALA A 148 -46.68 1.84 -11.18
CA ALA A 148 -46.20 3.20 -10.96
C ALA A 148 -46.14 3.57 -9.48
N ALA A 149 -47.14 3.19 -8.69
CA ALA A 149 -47.15 3.42 -7.25
C ALA A 149 -46.02 2.66 -6.54
N ALA A 150 -45.80 1.39 -6.92
CA ALA A 150 -44.70 0.57 -6.44
C ALA A 150 -43.33 1.18 -6.77
N GLU A 151 -43.14 1.67 -8.01
CA GLU A 151 -41.91 2.33 -8.44
C GLU A 151 -41.63 3.58 -7.61
N LYS A 152 -42.62 4.48 -7.49
CA LYS A 152 -42.50 5.72 -6.71
C LYS A 152 -42.13 5.44 -5.25
N TRP A 153 -42.80 4.46 -4.63
CA TRP A 153 -42.47 4.05 -3.27
C TRP A 153 -41.03 3.52 -3.18
N ALA A 154 -40.63 2.63 -4.09
CA ALA A 154 -39.29 2.05 -4.07
C ALA A 154 -38.21 3.13 -4.25
N LEU A 155 -38.40 4.08 -5.18
CA LEU A 155 -37.49 5.22 -5.38
C LEU A 155 -37.35 6.10 -4.13
N LEU A 156 -38.44 6.34 -3.39
CA LEU A 156 -38.37 7.08 -2.13
C LEU A 156 -37.62 6.29 -1.06
N MET A 157 -37.85 4.98 -0.95
CA MET A 157 -37.19 4.17 0.07
C MET A 157 -35.69 3.99 -0.21
N THR A 158 -35.29 3.69 -1.44
CA THR A 158 -33.87 3.47 -1.79
C THR A 158 -33.15 4.80 -2.01
N GLY A 159 -33.66 5.65 -2.89
CA GLY A 159 -32.97 6.85 -3.35
C GLY A 159 -33.15 8.09 -2.46
N VAL A 160 -34.10 8.08 -1.52
CA VAL A 160 -34.23 9.14 -0.50
C VAL A 160 -33.83 8.61 0.87
N CYS A 161 -34.60 7.68 1.44
CA CYS A 161 -34.36 7.20 2.81
C CYS A 161 -33.01 6.47 2.95
N GLY A 162 -32.76 5.46 2.12
CA GLY A 162 -31.49 4.73 2.08
C GLY A 162 -30.32 5.66 1.80
N ASN A 163 -30.37 6.37 0.68
CA ASN A 163 -29.31 7.30 0.28
C ASN A 163 -28.99 8.38 1.33
N THR A 164 -29.99 8.95 2.01
CA THR A 164 -29.75 9.89 3.12
C THR A 164 -29.03 9.21 4.29
N GLY A 165 -29.45 8.01 4.67
CA GLY A 165 -28.78 7.24 5.73
C GLY A 165 -27.32 6.92 5.38
N TYR A 166 -27.04 6.47 4.16
CA TYR A 166 -25.66 6.22 3.69
C TYR A 166 -24.84 7.50 3.55
N THR A 167 -25.46 8.62 3.16
CA THR A 167 -24.79 9.94 3.15
C THR A 167 -24.36 10.33 4.56
N CYS A 168 -25.23 10.15 5.56
CA CYS A 168 -24.87 10.36 6.96
C CYS A 168 -23.74 9.42 7.43
N MET A 169 -23.80 8.15 7.05
CA MET A 169 -22.74 7.18 7.32
C MET A 169 -21.40 7.63 6.72
N ALA A 170 -21.36 8.04 5.44
CA ALA A 170 -20.14 8.45 4.75
C ALA A 170 -19.52 9.72 5.38
N LEU A 171 -20.34 10.68 5.83
CA LEU A 171 -19.88 11.84 6.61
C LEU A 171 -19.23 11.41 7.93
N LEU A 172 -19.82 10.43 8.61
CA LEU A 172 -19.30 9.92 9.88
C LEU A 172 -18.02 9.09 9.70
N TRP A 173 -17.89 8.32 8.62
CA TRP A 173 -16.64 7.67 8.22
C TRP A 173 -15.55 8.70 7.88
N THR A 174 -15.92 9.77 7.17
CA THR A 174 -15.00 10.88 6.86
C THR A 174 -14.47 11.49 8.16
N ALA A 175 -15.36 11.83 9.09
CA ALA A 175 -14.99 12.40 10.38
C ALA A 175 -14.11 11.44 11.20
N ALA A 176 -14.51 10.17 11.33
CA ALA A 176 -13.75 9.16 12.06
C ALA A 176 -12.33 8.97 11.48
N THR A 177 -12.21 8.91 10.16
CA THR A 177 -10.93 8.74 9.46
C THR A 177 -10.04 9.97 9.62
N VAL A 178 -10.58 11.18 9.41
CA VAL A 178 -9.83 12.44 9.59
C VAL A 178 -9.30 12.56 11.02
N LEU A 179 -10.12 12.26 12.02
CA LEU A 179 -9.71 12.32 13.43
C LEU A 179 -8.68 11.24 13.80
N ALA A 180 -8.69 10.10 13.10
CA ALA A 180 -7.77 9.00 13.31
C ALA A 180 -6.47 9.09 12.49
N ALA A 181 -6.40 9.96 11.48
CA ALA A 181 -5.28 10.08 10.57
C ALA A 181 -4.26 11.16 11.00
N PRO A 182 -2.97 10.99 10.65
CA PRO A 182 -1.96 12.01 10.89
C PRO A 182 -2.29 13.32 10.19
N SER A 183 -1.87 14.44 10.79
CA SER A 183 -1.99 15.75 10.16
C SER A 183 -1.20 15.79 8.87
N SER A 184 -1.88 16.05 7.76
CA SER A 184 -1.30 16.16 6.44
C SER A 184 -2.26 16.87 5.50
N TRP A 185 -1.75 17.39 4.37
CA TRP A 185 -2.60 17.91 3.31
C TRP A 185 -3.53 16.82 2.73
N ARG A 186 -3.07 15.55 2.72
CA ARG A 186 -3.86 14.39 2.26
C ARG A 186 -5.13 14.20 3.09
N ARG A 187 -5.05 14.44 4.41
CA ARG A 187 -6.20 14.41 5.31
C ARG A 187 -7.25 15.48 4.96
N ALA A 188 -6.81 16.69 4.65
CA ALA A 188 -7.71 17.78 4.26
C ALA A 188 -8.35 17.53 2.89
N ALA A 189 -7.56 17.07 1.92
CA ALA A 189 -8.06 16.73 0.59
C ALA A 189 -9.07 15.57 0.63
N PHE A 190 -8.79 14.52 1.42
CA PHE A 190 -9.75 13.44 1.67
C PHE A 190 -11.08 13.95 2.25
N ALA A 191 -11.02 14.83 3.25
CA ALA A 191 -12.22 15.41 3.86
C ALA A 191 -13.03 16.21 2.83
N LEU A 192 -12.36 17.03 2.00
CA LEU A 192 -13.01 17.80 0.96
C LEU A 192 -13.69 16.91 -0.08
N VAL A 193 -13.01 15.87 -0.58
CA VAL A 193 -13.60 14.92 -1.53
C VAL A 193 -14.81 14.21 -0.92
N GLY A 194 -14.72 13.77 0.34
CA GLY A 194 -15.83 13.16 1.06
C GLY A 194 -17.03 14.11 1.19
N LEU A 195 -16.79 15.38 1.52
CA LEU A 195 -17.84 16.40 1.61
C LEU A 195 -18.51 16.68 0.25
N ILE A 196 -17.74 16.76 -0.84
CA ILE A 196 -18.29 16.95 -2.19
C ILE A 196 -19.14 15.75 -2.60
N SER A 197 -18.65 14.53 -2.37
CA SER A 197 -19.42 13.30 -2.65
C SER A 197 -20.73 13.25 -1.85
N CYS A 198 -20.67 13.54 -0.54
CA CYS A 198 -21.87 13.60 0.32
C CYS A 198 -22.84 14.71 -0.10
N ALA A 199 -22.34 15.88 -0.51
CA ALA A 199 -23.19 16.95 -1.02
C ALA A 199 -23.89 16.57 -2.33
N ALA A 200 -23.20 15.84 -3.21
CA ALA A 200 -23.79 15.31 -4.44
C ALA A 200 -24.91 14.31 -4.13
N PHE A 201 -24.70 13.36 -3.21
CA PHE A 201 -25.73 12.41 -2.79
C PHE A 201 -26.90 13.08 -2.06
N ALA A 202 -26.64 14.05 -1.18
CA ALA A 202 -27.70 14.83 -0.54
C ALA A 202 -28.54 15.59 -1.58
N GLY A 203 -27.88 16.19 -2.59
CA GLY A 203 -28.55 16.80 -3.74
C GLY A 203 -29.42 15.80 -4.50
N ALA A 204 -28.90 14.61 -4.79
CA ALA A 204 -29.65 13.53 -5.42
C ALA A 204 -30.90 13.13 -4.62
N SER A 205 -30.79 12.95 -3.29
CA SER A 205 -31.93 12.66 -2.41
C SER A 205 -32.99 13.76 -2.48
N VAL A 206 -32.60 15.04 -2.41
CA VAL A 206 -33.54 16.17 -2.45
C VAL A 206 -34.24 16.26 -3.79
N LEU A 207 -33.48 16.13 -4.90
CA LEU A 207 -34.03 16.15 -6.25
C LEU A 207 -35.02 15.00 -6.45
N LEU A 208 -34.69 13.79 -6.00
CA LEU A 208 -35.57 12.64 -6.11
C LEU A 208 -36.83 12.79 -5.25
N TRP A 209 -36.70 13.29 -4.02
CA TRP A 209 -37.84 13.59 -3.14
C TRP A 209 -38.82 14.59 -3.78
N GLN A 210 -38.31 15.60 -4.47
CA GLN A 210 -39.14 16.57 -5.20
C GLN A 210 -39.72 15.98 -6.49
N SER A 211 -38.93 15.12 -7.15
CA SER A 211 -39.27 14.59 -8.46
C SER A 211 -40.37 13.53 -8.41
N VAL A 212 -40.34 12.63 -7.42
CA VAL A 212 -41.29 11.51 -7.33
C VAL A 212 -42.76 11.97 -7.23
N PRO A 213 -43.13 12.93 -6.36
CA PRO A 213 -44.49 13.45 -6.31
C PRO A 213 -44.89 14.24 -7.56
N ALA A 214 -43.91 14.87 -8.24
CA ALA A 214 -44.12 15.70 -9.41
C ALA A 214 -44.05 14.91 -10.74
N ALA A 215 -43.90 13.59 -10.68
CA ALA A 215 -43.86 12.73 -11.86
C ALA A 215 -45.14 12.89 -12.69
N THR A 216 -44.98 13.05 -14.00
CA THR A 216 -46.12 13.21 -14.93
C THR A 216 -46.98 11.95 -14.98
N ALA A 217 -48.21 12.07 -15.49
CA ALA A 217 -49.07 10.90 -15.74
C ALA A 217 -48.42 9.89 -16.71
N ALA A 218 -47.54 10.35 -17.59
CA ALA A 218 -46.76 9.49 -18.49
C ALA A 218 -45.59 8.78 -17.78
N GLY A 219 -45.25 9.16 -16.54
CA GLY A 219 -44.15 8.56 -15.77
C GLY A 219 -42.78 9.17 -16.00
N VAL A 220 -42.72 10.35 -16.62
CA VAL A 220 -41.50 11.16 -16.73
C VAL A 220 -41.29 11.93 -15.42
N TYR A 221 -40.09 11.82 -14.87
CA TYR A 221 -39.67 12.45 -13.63
C TYR A 221 -38.95 13.78 -13.91
N PRO A 222 -39.36 14.90 -13.29
CA PRO A 222 -38.62 16.15 -13.44
C PRO A 222 -37.22 16.04 -12.80
N TYR A 223 -36.30 16.88 -13.25
CA TYR A 223 -34.91 16.91 -12.76
C TYR A 223 -34.06 15.65 -13.03
N ALA A 224 -34.48 14.79 -13.96
CA ALA A 224 -33.77 13.55 -14.30
C ALA A 224 -32.27 13.78 -14.60
N ASP A 225 -31.94 14.78 -15.41
CA ASP A 225 -30.56 15.10 -15.78
C ASP A 225 -29.71 15.53 -14.57
N GLN A 226 -30.28 16.37 -13.70
CA GLN A 226 -29.60 16.84 -12.49
C GLN A 226 -29.39 15.68 -11.51
N LEU A 227 -30.38 14.80 -11.36
CA LEU A 227 -30.27 13.61 -10.53
C LEU A 227 -29.18 12.67 -11.04
N LEU A 228 -29.11 12.44 -12.36
CA LEU A 228 -28.07 11.65 -12.99
C LEU A 228 -26.68 12.29 -12.79
N ALA A 229 -26.56 13.61 -12.96
CA ALA A 229 -25.31 14.32 -12.73
C ALA A 229 -24.83 14.25 -11.28
N CYS A 230 -25.74 14.42 -10.31
CA CYS A 230 -25.44 14.28 -8.89
C CYS A 230 -24.97 12.86 -8.55
N ASN A 231 -25.66 11.83 -9.04
CA ASN A 231 -25.26 10.43 -8.81
C ASN A 231 -23.93 10.10 -9.47
N ALA A 232 -23.70 10.54 -10.72
CA ALA A 232 -22.44 10.33 -11.43
C ALA A 232 -21.25 10.96 -10.67
N LEU A 233 -21.42 12.18 -10.17
CA LEU A 233 -20.42 12.84 -9.33
C LEU A 233 -20.23 12.12 -7.98
N GLY A 234 -21.33 11.76 -7.31
CA GLY A 234 -21.31 11.07 -6.01
C GLY A 234 -20.55 9.76 -6.08
N PHE A 235 -20.97 8.85 -6.97
CA PHE A 235 -20.34 7.53 -7.14
C PHE A 235 -18.95 7.61 -7.76
N GLY A 236 -18.71 8.54 -8.70
CA GLY A 236 -17.40 8.76 -9.30
C GLY A 236 -16.34 9.15 -8.26
N LEU A 237 -16.74 9.90 -7.22
CA LEU A 237 -15.86 10.27 -6.11
C LEU A 237 -15.83 9.24 -4.97
N LEU A 238 -16.90 8.48 -4.76
CA LEU A 238 -17.02 7.52 -3.66
C LEU A 238 -15.93 6.45 -3.71
N ILE A 239 -15.74 5.79 -4.85
CA ILE A 239 -14.78 4.69 -5.01
C ILE A 239 -13.34 5.12 -4.68
N PRO A 240 -12.78 6.19 -5.29
CA PRO A 240 -11.44 6.66 -4.92
C PRO A 240 -11.38 7.19 -3.49
N TRP A 241 -12.46 7.75 -2.96
CA TRP A 241 -12.54 8.17 -1.55
C TRP A 241 -12.41 6.98 -0.59
N MET A 242 -13.03 5.82 -0.86
CA MET A 242 -12.88 4.62 -0.02
C MET A 242 -11.47 4.05 -0.04
N VAL A 243 -10.82 4.04 -1.22
CA VAL A 243 -9.41 3.64 -1.34
C VAL A 243 -8.52 4.60 -0.55
N TRP A 244 -8.80 5.91 -0.61
CA TRP A 244 -8.06 6.91 0.15
C TRP A 244 -8.30 6.78 1.67
N MET A 245 -9.52 6.43 2.10
CA MET A 245 -9.83 6.10 3.48
C MET A 245 -8.92 4.97 3.99
N ALA A 246 -8.76 3.90 3.21
CA ALA A 246 -7.86 2.80 3.54
C ALA A 246 -6.40 3.25 3.71
N VAL A 247 -5.91 4.13 2.81
CA VAL A 247 -4.56 4.72 2.91
C VAL A 247 -4.40 5.54 4.19
N LEU A 248 -5.35 6.41 4.53
CA LEU A 248 -5.26 7.25 5.73
C LEU A 248 -5.38 6.46 7.03
N LEU A 249 -6.23 5.43 7.06
CA LEU A 249 -6.31 4.51 8.19
C LEU A 249 -4.99 3.77 8.39
N GLY A 250 -4.35 3.33 7.31
CA GLY A 250 -3.00 2.73 7.37
C GLY A 250 -1.94 3.71 7.86
N ASP A 251 -1.89 4.92 7.33
CA ASP A 251 -0.94 5.94 7.79
C ASP A 251 -1.10 6.24 9.29
N GLY A 252 -2.35 6.37 9.77
CA GLY A 252 -2.61 6.50 11.20
C GLY A 252 -2.23 5.25 12.00
N HIS A 253 -2.46 4.05 11.46
CA HIS A 253 -2.11 2.81 12.13
C HIS A 253 -0.60 2.69 12.36
N HIS A 254 0.20 2.91 11.32
CA HIS A 254 1.67 2.89 11.43
C HIS A 254 2.21 3.99 12.34
N GLN A 255 1.58 5.17 12.41
CA GLN A 255 1.97 6.21 13.37
C GLN A 255 1.84 5.76 14.84
N ARG A 256 0.87 4.90 15.14
CA ARG A 256 0.66 4.36 16.50
C ARG A 256 1.60 3.20 16.83
N TRP A 257 2.12 2.55 15.79
CA TRP A 257 3.05 1.42 15.87
C TRP A 257 4.34 1.76 15.14
N PRO A 258 5.06 2.80 15.59
CA PRO A 258 6.29 3.22 14.94
C PRO A 258 7.29 2.06 14.96
N ARG A 259 8.12 2.04 13.92
CA ARG A 259 9.29 1.17 13.84
C ARG A 259 10.33 1.65 14.86
N ASP A 260 11.06 0.74 15.50
CA ASP A 260 12.20 1.11 16.36
C ASP A 260 13.29 1.83 15.53
N ASP A 261 13.37 1.45 14.26
CA ASP A 261 14.20 1.98 13.18
C ASP A 261 13.54 3.13 12.38
N ASP A 262 12.43 3.73 12.85
CA ASP A 262 11.68 4.73 12.06
C ASP A 262 12.53 5.91 11.60
N ALA A 263 13.48 6.37 12.43
CA ALA A 263 14.38 7.47 12.08
C ALA A 263 15.21 7.17 10.83
N LEU A 264 15.63 5.91 10.64
CA LEU A 264 16.36 5.47 9.47
C LEU A 264 15.43 5.33 8.27
N HIS A 265 14.23 4.78 8.47
CA HIS A 265 13.35 4.38 7.37
C HIS A 265 12.36 5.47 6.93
N ARG A 266 12.33 6.60 7.64
CA ARG A 266 11.44 7.72 7.35
C ARG A 266 11.81 8.36 6.01
N PHE A 267 10.90 8.24 5.07
CA PHE A 267 11.08 8.78 3.73
C PHE A 267 10.68 10.25 3.63
N ARG A 268 11.56 11.04 3.04
CA ARG A 268 11.33 12.44 2.66
C ARG A 268 11.92 12.66 1.28
N TRP A 269 11.07 13.15 0.37
CA TRP A 269 11.50 13.65 -0.92
C TRP A 269 12.42 14.86 -0.75
N PRO A 270 13.42 15.06 -1.64
CA PRO A 270 14.13 16.32 -1.75
C PRO A 270 13.14 17.48 -2.01
N ALA A 271 13.38 18.63 -1.38
CA ALA A 271 12.53 19.81 -1.54
C ALA A 271 12.41 20.25 -3.01
N GLY A 272 11.22 20.70 -3.42
CA GLY A 272 10.95 21.12 -4.80
C GLY A 272 10.73 19.98 -5.80
N SER A 273 10.82 18.71 -5.36
CA SER A 273 10.49 17.56 -6.21
C SER A 273 8.99 17.50 -6.51
N LEU A 274 8.61 17.63 -7.78
CA LEU A 274 7.24 17.39 -8.26
C LEU A 274 6.76 15.96 -7.93
N TRP A 275 7.69 15.02 -7.80
CA TRP A 275 7.39 13.64 -7.43
C TRP A 275 6.80 13.49 -6.03
N SER A 276 7.04 14.47 -5.14
CA SER A 276 6.47 14.44 -3.80
C SER A 276 4.95 14.48 -3.77
N CYS A 277 4.33 15.11 -4.77
CA CYS A 277 2.89 15.13 -4.95
C CYS A 277 2.38 13.91 -5.72
N LEU A 278 3.14 13.44 -6.72
CA LEU A 278 2.72 12.39 -7.64
C LEU A 278 2.93 10.96 -7.09
N LEU A 279 3.95 10.77 -6.26
CA LEU A 279 4.38 9.46 -5.75
C LEU A 279 4.47 9.47 -4.21
N PRO A 280 3.34 9.59 -3.50
CA PRO A 280 3.34 9.48 -2.05
C PRO A 280 3.78 8.07 -1.64
N ALA A 281 4.86 7.95 -0.86
CA ALA A 281 5.39 6.66 -0.42
C ALA A 281 5.07 6.35 1.06
N GLY A 282 3.83 6.65 1.44
CA GLY A 282 3.33 6.41 2.80
C GLY A 282 3.03 4.93 3.08
N PRO A 283 3.12 4.48 4.35
CA PRO A 283 2.90 3.09 4.71
C PRO A 283 1.46 2.62 4.46
N GLY A 284 0.46 3.50 4.50
CA GLY A 284 -0.92 3.13 4.19
C GLY A 284 -1.15 2.78 2.73
N LEU A 285 -0.43 3.43 1.79
CA LEU A 285 -0.50 3.06 0.38
C LEU A 285 0.13 1.69 0.11
N ARG A 286 1.24 1.40 0.80
CA ARG A 286 1.85 0.07 0.80
C ARG A 286 0.87 -0.98 1.34
N ASP A 287 0.17 -0.71 2.43
CA ASP A 287 -0.79 -1.66 2.99
C ASP A 287 -1.96 -1.93 2.03
N VAL A 288 -2.46 -0.91 1.32
CA VAL A 288 -3.43 -1.08 0.24
C VAL A 288 -2.86 -1.95 -0.89
N ALA A 289 -1.66 -1.64 -1.38
CA ALA A 289 -1.01 -2.43 -2.42
C ALA A 289 -0.83 -3.90 -2.00
N ARG A 290 -0.42 -4.16 -0.75
CA ARG A 290 -0.30 -5.51 -0.19
C ARG A 290 -1.64 -6.22 -0.07
N CYS A 291 -2.69 -5.52 0.35
CA CYS A 291 -4.01 -6.14 0.45
C CYS A 291 -4.55 -6.53 -0.93
N THR A 292 -4.32 -5.69 -1.95
CA THR A 292 -4.80 -5.91 -3.32
C THR A 292 -3.97 -6.95 -4.06
N PHE A 293 -2.64 -6.91 -3.94
CA PHE A 293 -1.72 -7.70 -4.76
C PHE A 293 -0.96 -8.79 -3.99
N GLY A 294 -1.05 -8.82 -2.66
CA GLY A 294 -0.27 -9.76 -1.82
C GLY A 294 -0.65 -11.23 -1.97
N GLY A 295 -1.80 -11.53 -2.57
CA GLY A 295 -2.19 -12.89 -2.96
C GLY A 295 -1.56 -13.36 -4.28
N LEU A 296 -1.00 -12.44 -5.07
CA LEU A 296 -0.33 -12.77 -6.32
C LEU A 296 1.13 -13.18 -6.05
N PRO A 297 1.70 -14.12 -6.83
CA PRO A 297 3.13 -14.38 -6.80
C PRO A 297 3.89 -13.08 -7.07
N ALA A 298 4.88 -12.77 -6.23
CA ALA A 298 5.74 -11.62 -6.46
C ALA A 298 6.45 -11.81 -7.82
N PRO A 299 6.38 -10.81 -8.73
CA PRO A 299 7.07 -10.92 -10.00
C PRO A 299 8.58 -10.97 -9.73
N VAL A 300 9.26 -11.94 -10.35
CA VAL A 300 10.73 -11.97 -10.29
C VAL A 300 11.26 -10.75 -11.04
N LEU A 301 12.03 -9.92 -10.35
CA LEU A 301 12.73 -8.79 -10.98
C LEU A 301 14.16 -9.23 -11.26
N ALA A 302 14.62 -9.04 -12.49
CA ALA A 302 15.98 -9.36 -12.91
C ALA A 302 16.73 -8.10 -13.33
N SER A 303 18.03 -8.07 -13.04
CA SER A 303 18.96 -7.04 -13.48
C SER A 303 20.31 -7.67 -13.77
N ASP A 304 21.04 -7.09 -14.72
CA ASP A 304 22.46 -7.36 -14.88
C ASP A 304 23.16 -6.21 -14.16
N ILE A 305 23.71 -6.45 -12.96
CA ILE A 305 24.36 -5.37 -12.21
C ILE A 305 25.86 -5.34 -12.53
N THR A 306 26.42 -4.15 -12.68
CA THR A 306 27.84 -3.94 -12.96
C THR A 306 28.48 -3.06 -11.91
N ASP A 307 29.81 -3.12 -11.87
CA ASP A 307 30.65 -2.23 -11.09
C ASP A 307 30.30 -2.29 -9.59
N VAL A 308 30.04 -3.49 -9.06
CA VAL A 308 29.57 -3.63 -7.68
C VAL A 308 30.73 -3.40 -6.73
N VAL A 309 30.75 -2.24 -6.09
CA VAL A 309 31.76 -1.87 -5.11
C VAL A 309 31.26 -2.23 -3.72
N TYR A 310 32.00 -3.10 -3.03
CA TYR A 310 31.80 -3.41 -1.62
C TYR A 310 32.77 -2.59 -0.78
N VAL A 311 32.26 -1.93 0.24
CA VAL A 311 33.06 -1.31 1.31
C VAL A 311 32.50 -1.79 2.64
N SER A 312 33.30 -2.55 3.38
CA SER A 312 32.89 -3.21 4.61
C SER A 312 33.82 -2.84 5.77
N TRP A 313 33.25 -2.76 6.96
CA TRP A 313 34.01 -2.51 8.18
C TRP A 313 33.65 -3.57 9.20
N LEU A 314 34.66 -4.05 9.92
CA LEU A 314 34.48 -4.85 11.12
C LEU A 314 34.43 -3.89 12.31
N VAL A 315 33.26 -3.79 12.96
CA VAL A 315 32.99 -2.79 14.01
C VAL A 315 32.53 -3.47 15.30
N PRO A 316 32.65 -2.82 16.47
CA PRO A 316 32.05 -3.33 17.71
C PRO A 316 30.55 -3.56 17.57
N ALA A 317 30.08 -4.76 17.91
CA ALA A 317 28.69 -5.18 17.74
C ALA A 317 27.69 -4.26 18.46
N ASP A 318 28.09 -3.69 19.60
CA ASP A 318 27.26 -2.77 20.38
C ASP A 318 26.89 -1.49 19.62
N ARG A 319 27.71 -1.05 18.66
CA ARG A 319 27.36 0.11 17.80
C ARG A 319 26.19 -0.18 16.87
N VAL A 320 25.98 -1.45 16.52
CA VAL A 320 24.94 -1.90 15.58
C VAL A 320 23.67 -2.36 16.31
N LYS A 321 23.80 -2.98 17.49
CA LYS A 321 22.66 -3.53 18.25
C LYS A 321 21.53 -2.51 18.46
N ALA A 322 21.86 -1.25 18.70
CA ALA A 322 20.87 -0.19 18.92
C ALA A 322 20.07 0.20 17.66
N LEU A 323 20.54 -0.16 16.46
CA LEU A 323 19.89 0.14 15.19
C LEU A 323 19.05 -1.02 14.64
N LEU A 324 19.16 -2.21 15.23
CA LEU A 324 18.39 -3.38 14.83
C LEU A 324 17.09 -3.46 15.62
N PRO A 325 15.92 -3.51 14.94
CA PRO A 325 14.67 -3.70 15.64
C PRO A 325 14.58 -5.12 16.22
N PRO A 326 14.10 -5.30 17.47
CA PRO A 326 13.81 -6.62 18.00
C PRO A 326 12.84 -7.40 17.08
N PRO A 327 13.00 -8.73 16.95
CA PRO A 327 13.96 -9.60 17.64
C PRO A 327 15.30 -9.76 16.90
N LEU A 328 15.60 -8.93 15.89
CA LEU A 328 16.79 -9.11 15.07
C LEU A 328 18.06 -8.92 15.89
N ARG A 329 19.07 -9.76 15.62
CA ARG A 329 20.37 -9.73 16.28
C ARG A 329 21.48 -9.70 15.23
N PRO A 330 22.55 -8.90 15.45
CA PRO A 330 23.66 -8.87 14.53
C PRO A 330 24.46 -10.17 14.63
N HIS A 331 24.87 -10.74 13.50
CA HIS A 331 25.80 -11.86 13.49
C HIS A 331 27.18 -11.38 13.92
N CYS A 332 27.67 -11.91 15.05
CA CYS A 332 28.90 -11.46 15.65
C CYS A 332 30.06 -12.43 15.38
N LEU A 333 31.25 -11.88 15.09
CA LEU A 333 32.55 -12.54 15.09
C LEU A 333 33.27 -12.12 16.37
N GLY A 334 33.08 -12.89 17.46
CA GLY A 334 33.43 -12.41 18.80
C GLY A 334 32.55 -11.23 19.21
N ASP A 335 33.15 -10.11 19.59
CA ASP A 335 32.44 -8.87 19.94
C ASP A 335 32.27 -7.90 18.75
N LEU A 336 32.63 -8.35 17.54
CA LEU A 336 32.61 -7.54 16.33
C LEU A 336 31.52 -7.99 15.35
N THR A 337 31.07 -7.10 14.47
CA THR A 337 30.11 -7.39 13.40
C THR A 337 30.47 -6.60 12.15
N PHE A 338 30.00 -7.04 10.99
CA PHE A 338 30.16 -6.29 9.77
C PHE A 338 29.08 -5.23 9.58
N VAL A 339 29.52 -4.08 9.08
CA VAL A 339 28.70 -3.08 8.39
C VAL A 339 29.19 -3.05 6.95
N THR A 340 28.28 -3.17 5.98
CA THR A 340 28.63 -3.13 4.55
C THR A 340 27.81 -2.08 3.83
N VAL A 341 28.49 -1.28 3.02
CA VAL A 341 27.87 -0.47 1.98
C VAL A 341 28.27 -1.06 0.64
N LEU A 342 27.27 -1.29 -0.21
CA LEU A 342 27.49 -1.74 -1.58
C LEU A 342 26.81 -0.78 -2.55
N SER A 343 27.51 -0.39 -3.60
CA SER A 343 27.00 0.54 -4.62
C SER A 343 27.27 -0.02 -6.00
N TYR A 344 26.29 0.09 -6.89
CA TYR A 344 26.32 -0.56 -8.19
C TYR A 344 25.37 0.10 -9.18
N GLN A 345 25.58 -0.20 -10.46
CA GLN A 345 24.72 0.23 -11.55
C GLN A 345 23.85 -0.96 -11.99
N HIS A 346 22.53 -0.75 -12.03
CA HIS A 346 21.63 -1.70 -12.66
C HIS A 346 21.73 -1.60 -14.20
N HIS A 347 21.54 -2.72 -14.90
CA HIS A 347 21.20 -2.76 -16.31
C HIS A 347 20.00 -3.67 -16.55
N TYR A 348 19.08 -3.20 -17.40
CA TYR A 348 17.87 -3.94 -17.79
C TYR A 348 17.03 -4.37 -16.57
N PHE A 349 16.92 -3.51 -15.56
CA PHE A 349 16.18 -3.83 -14.34
C PHE A 349 14.67 -3.83 -14.60
N GLY A 350 14.04 -5.00 -14.50
CA GLY A 350 12.60 -5.14 -14.70
C GLY A 350 12.11 -6.57 -14.52
N PRO A 351 10.82 -6.83 -14.77
CA PRO A 351 10.24 -8.17 -14.65
C PRO A 351 10.97 -9.18 -15.56
N GLU A 352 11.37 -10.32 -15.01
CA GLU A 352 12.09 -11.37 -15.75
C GLU A 352 11.28 -11.86 -16.95
N LEU A 353 9.95 -11.98 -16.79
CA LEU A 353 9.01 -12.38 -17.84
C LEU A 353 9.04 -11.44 -19.06
N ALA A 354 9.46 -10.18 -18.90
CA ALA A 354 9.57 -9.23 -20.01
C ALA A 354 10.76 -9.57 -20.95
N GLY A 355 11.67 -10.46 -20.55
CA GLY A 355 12.78 -10.92 -21.38
C GLY A 355 13.61 -9.76 -21.91
N ARG A 356 13.69 -9.64 -23.25
CA ARG A 356 14.45 -8.56 -23.92
C ARG A 356 13.80 -7.17 -23.79
N LEU A 357 12.50 -7.10 -23.50
CA LEU A 357 11.80 -5.82 -23.31
C LEU A 357 12.20 -5.12 -22.02
N ARG A 358 12.92 -5.80 -21.10
CA ARG A 358 13.56 -5.18 -19.93
C ARG A 358 14.46 -3.99 -20.28
N ARG A 359 14.95 -3.90 -21.52
CA ARG A 359 15.72 -2.76 -22.04
C ARG A 359 14.96 -1.43 -22.05
N LEU A 360 13.63 -1.47 -22.00
CA LEU A 360 12.77 -0.28 -21.93
C LEU A 360 12.56 0.21 -20.48
N PHE A 361 12.97 -0.58 -19.49
CA PHE A 361 12.81 -0.22 -18.09
C PHE A 361 14.01 0.60 -17.57
N PRO A 362 13.77 1.50 -16.60
CA PRO A 362 14.84 2.30 -16.02
C PRO A 362 15.88 1.42 -15.32
N SER A 363 17.13 1.84 -15.42
CA SER A 363 18.31 1.13 -14.90
C SER A 363 19.06 2.07 -13.96
N PRO A 364 18.67 2.13 -12.66
CA PRO A 364 19.20 3.12 -11.73
C PRO A 364 20.55 2.74 -11.16
N VAL A 365 21.28 3.74 -10.64
CA VAL A 365 22.29 3.50 -9.59
C VAL A 365 21.55 3.14 -8.31
N GLN A 366 22.05 2.14 -7.59
CA GLN A 366 21.56 1.76 -6.27
C GLN A 366 22.71 1.60 -5.28
N SER A 367 22.47 1.99 -4.03
CA SER A 367 23.39 1.79 -2.91
C SER A 367 22.66 1.18 -1.73
N ASN A 368 23.08 0.01 -1.27
CA ASN A 368 22.45 -0.74 -0.17
C ASN A 368 23.40 -0.81 1.03
N TRP A 369 22.85 -0.55 2.22
CA TRP A 369 23.61 -0.39 3.45
C TRP A 369 23.03 -1.37 4.47
N ARG A 370 23.87 -2.29 4.94
CA ARG A 370 23.37 -3.49 5.61
C ARG A 370 24.19 -3.95 6.81
N PHE A 371 23.49 -4.65 7.69
CA PHE A 371 24.03 -5.48 8.76
C PHE A 371 23.76 -6.96 8.47
N TYR A 372 24.59 -7.82 9.04
CA TYR A 372 24.48 -9.27 8.95
C TYR A 372 23.71 -9.78 10.16
N LEU A 373 22.80 -10.73 9.97
CA LEU A 373 21.92 -11.22 11.01
C LEU A 373 22.33 -12.61 11.48
N GLU A 374 22.16 -12.86 12.78
CA GLU A 374 22.29 -14.22 13.32
C GLU A 374 21.29 -15.15 12.63
N PRO A 375 21.69 -16.40 12.30
CA PRO A 375 20.75 -17.41 11.86
C PRO A 375 19.64 -17.63 12.89
N GLU A 376 18.40 -17.82 12.44
CA GLU A 376 17.27 -18.12 13.35
C GLU A 376 17.43 -19.45 14.09
N THR A 377 18.22 -20.39 13.54
CA THR A 377 18.56 -21.67 14.16
C THR A 377 20.01 -22.01 13.84
N ASP A 378 20.69 -22.79 14.69
CA ASP A 378 22.07 -23.24 14.46
C ASP A 378 22.23 -24.06 13.16
N THR A 379 21.12 -24.54 12.59
CA THR A 379 21.06 -25.29 11.32
C THR A 379 20.71 -24.45 10.10
N ALA A 380 20.32 -23.17 10.28
CA ALA A 380 19.97 -22.31 9.16
C ALA A 380 21.23 -21.76 8.49
N GLU A 381 21.24 -21.73 7.15
CA GLU A 381 22.30 -21.09 6.38
C GLU A 381 22.43 -19.61 6.78
N ARG A 382 23.68 -19.14 6.93
CA ARG A 382 24.02 -17.75 7.25
C ARG A 382 23.80 -16.87 6.02
N ASP A 383 22.56 -16.49 5.77
CA ASP A 383 22.19 -15.76 4.54
C ASP A 383 21.38 -14.47 4.77
N GLY A 384 21.11 -14.13 6.04
CA GLY A 384 20.21 -13.07 6.44
C GLY A 384 20.90 -11.72 6.61
N ILE A 385 20.37 -10.69 5.96
CA ILE A 385 20.79 -9.31 6.14
C ILE A 385 19.63 -8.39 6.50
N TYR A 386 19.97 -7.28 7.17
CA TYR A 386 19.05 -6.19 7.44
C TYR A 386 19.54 -4.94 6.71
N PHE A 387 18.71 -4.38 5.82
CA PHE A 387 18.98 -3.09 5.22
C PHE A 387 18.57 -1.99 6.18
N PHE A 388 19.54 -1.18 6.61
CA PHE A 388 19.29 -0.01 7.44
C PHE A 388 19.21 1.29 6.64
N ALA A 389 19.73 1.29 5.40
CA ALA A 389 19.49 2.33 4.41
C ALA A 389 19.59 1.76 2.98
N THR A 390 18.82 2.32 2.06
CA THR A 390 18.91 2.03 0.62
C THR A 390 18.66 3.29 -0.18
N CYS A 391 19.51 3.62 -1.15
CA CYS A 391 19.33 4.77 -2.03
C CYS A 391 19.15 4.30 -3.47
N ILE A 392 18.11 4.77 -4.15
CA ILE A 392 17.81 4.43 -5.55
C ILE A 392 17.72 5.71 -6.37
N GLY A 393 18.51 5.81 -7.45
CA GLY A 393 18.61 7.00 -8.29
C GLY A 393 17.43 7.31 -9.21
N HIS A 394 16.33 6.57 -9.10
CA HIS A 394 15.16 6.73 -9.95
C HIS A 394 13.87 6.85 -9.12
N PRO A 395 13.09 7.94 -9.26
CA PRO A 395 11.99 8.27 -8.34
C PRO A 395 10.87 7.22 -8.37
N LEU A 396 10.52 6.69 -9.55
CA LEU A 396 9.50 5.66 -9.68
C LEU A 396 9.94 4.35 -9.03
N LEU A 397 11.22 3.97 -9.14
CA LEU A 397 11.72 2.72 -8.57
C LEU A 397 11.93 2.83 -7.05
N ALA A 398 12.36 4.01 -6.57
CA ALA A 398 12.39 4.31 -5.14
C ALA A 398 10.99 4.25 -4.52
N SER A 399 9.97 4.75 -5.21
CA SER A 399 8.57 4.69 -4.73
C SER A 399 7.99 3.28 -4.81
N ALA A 400 8.17 2.61 -5.95
CA ALA A 400 7.67 1.25 -6.17
C ALA A 400 8.26 0.26 -5.18
N SER A 401 9.56 0.35 -4.88
CA SER A 401 10.18 -0.49 -3.84
C SER A 401 9.55 -0.27 -2.47
N ARG A 402 9.15 0.96 -2.09
CA ARG A 402 8.44 1.18 -0.83
C ARG A 402 7.00 0.65 -0.82
N TRP A 403 6.35 0.54 -1.97
CA TRP A 403 4.99 -0.01 -2.07
C TRP A 403 4.99 -1.53 -2.15
N MET A 404 6.01 -2.11 -2.77
CA MET A 404 6.06 -3.53 -3.14
C MET A 404 7.05 -4.34 -2.31
N SER A 405 7.92 -3.69 -1.54
CA SER A 405 8.90 -4.32 -0.67
C SER A 405 8.79 -3.78 0.76
N ASP A 406 8.64 -4.68 1.73
CA ASP A 406 8.86 -4.32 3.13
C ASP A 406 10.36 -4.37 3.48
N GLY A 407 11.11 -5.13 2.65
CA GLY A 407 12.57 -5.31 2.49
C GLY A 407 13.44 -4.08 2.55
N LEU A 408 12.99 -3.07 1.83
CA LEU A 408 13.89 -2.06 1.34
C LEU A 408 13.44 -0.71 1.89
N PRO A 409 14.19 -0.13 2.84
CA PRO A 409 13.98 1.25 3.25
C PRO A 409 14.53 2.18 2.16
N SER A 410 13.90 2.18 1.00
CA SER A 410 14.37 2.95 -0.15
C SER A 410 14.19 4.44 0.10
N HIS A 411 15.24 5.19 -0.19
CA HIS A 411 15.29 6.64 -0.21
C HIS A 411 15.64 7.12 -1.62
N TYR A 412 15.14 8.32 -1.95
CA TYR A 412 15.46 9.00 -3.19
C TYR A 412 16.37 10.19 -2.87
N PRO A 413 17.65 10.17 -3.31
CA PRO A 413 18.55 11.30 -3.15
C PRO A 413 18.27 12.40 -4.17
N GLN A 414 18.76 13.62 -3.93
CA GLN A 414 18.74 14.69 -4.94
C GLN A 414 19.63 14.32 -6.13
N ARG A 415 20.78 13.68 -5.85
CA ARG A 415 21.66 13.14 -6.87
C ARG A 415 22.37 11.90 -6.33
N ILE A 416 22.51 10.89 -7.19
CA ILE A 416 23.38 9.75 -6.95
C ILE A 416 24.16 9.48 -8.23
N THR A 417 25.47 9.28 -8.10
CA THR A 417 26.35 8.88 -9.19
C THR A 417 27.22 7.74 -8.72
N HIS A 418 27.44 6.80 -9.63
CA HIS A 418 28.39 5.71 -9.48
C HIS A 418 29.14 5.59 -10.81
N GLN A 419 30.44 5.86 -10.80
CA GLN A 419 31.26 5.93 -11.99
C GLN A 419 32.47 5.00 -11.85
N ALA A 420 32.82 4.32 -12.94
CA ALA A 420 34.00 3.48 -13.05
C ALA A 420 34.91 4.04 -14.17
N ASP A 421 36.17 4.28 -13.86
CA ASP A 421 37.19 4.75 -14.80
C ASP A 421 38.55 4.12 -14.48
N GLY A 422 39.10 3.33 -15.40
CA GLY A 422 40.45 2.79 -15.29
C GLY A 422 40.73 1.93 -14.03
N GLY A 423 39.72 1.30 -13.45
CA GLY A 423 39.84 0.55 -12.19
C GLY A 423 39.62 1.40 -10.93
N ARG A 424 39.33 2.69 -11.09
CA ARG A 424 38.85 3.58 -10.02
C ARG A 424 37.34 3.70 -10.08
N TYR A 425 36.71 3.70 -8.92
CA TYR A 425 35.28 3.77 -8.74
C TYR A 425 34.95 4.90 -7.79
N GLU A 426 34.03 5.77 -8.17
CA GLU A 426 33.54 6.85 -7.31
C GLU A 426 32.03 6.69 -7.10
N THR A 427 31.62 6.62 -5.84
CA THR A 427 30.20 6.72 -5.47
C THR A 427 29.96 8.02 -4.73
N ARG A 428 28.98 8.79 -5.20
CA ARG A 428 28.53 10.02 -4.55
C ARG A 428 27.01 10.03 -4.43
N ILE A 429 26.53 10.20 -3.20
CA ILE A 429 25.11 10.37 -2.87
C ILE A 429 24.95 11.74 -2.21
N ASP A 430 24.27 12.64 -2.91
CA ASP A 430 23.83 13.92 -2.39
C ASP A 430 22.35 13.82 -2.02
N PRO A 431 22.00 13.81 -0.72
CA PRO A 431 20.62 13.69 -0.31
C PRO A 431 19.81 14.98 -0.54
N GLY A 432 20.48 16.11 -0.76
CA GLY A 432 19.87 17.43 -0.66
C GLY A 432 19.17 17.59 0.69
N ASN A 433 17.93 18.09 0.65
CA ASN A 433 17.05 18.21 1.82
C ASN A 433 16.16 16.96 2.04
N GLY A 434 16.42 15.86 1.33
CA GLY A 434 15.67 14.61 1.43
C GLY A 434 16.07 13.76 2.64
N SER A 435 15.57 12.52 2.67
CA SER A 435 15.91 11.52 3.69
C SER A 435 17.05 10.57 3.31
N ALA A 436 17.58 10.66 2.09
CA ALA A 436 18.66 9.77 1.67
C ALA A 436 19.91 9.99 2.54
N SER A 437 20.77 8.97 2.62
CA SER A 437 22.03 9.07 3.36
C SER A 437 23.13 9.61 2.46
N ALA A 438 23.85 10.64 2.91
CA ALA A 438 25.00 11.15 2.17
C ALA A 438 26.14 10.14 2.17
N LEU A 439 26.83 10.02 1.04
CA LEU A 439 27.99 9.18 0.88
C LEU A 439 28.93 9.79 -0.16
N HIS A 440 30.21 9.82 0.16
CA HIS A 440 31.29 9.95 -0.82
C HIS A 440 32.34 8.91 -0.50
N VAL A 441 32.65 8.05 -1.47
CA VAL A 441 33.68 7.04 -1.37
C VAL A 441 34.32 6.81 -2.73
N GLU A 442 35.63 6.68 -2.71
CA GLU A 442 36.44 6.33 -3.86
C GLU A 442 37.17 5.02 -3.58
N VAL A 443 37.16 4.12 -4.56
CA VAL A 443 37.77 2.80 -4.46
C VAL A 443 38.61 2.56 -5.70
N GLU A 444 39.79 1.98 -5.54
CA GLU A 444 40.67 1.63 -6.63
C GLU A 444 41.02 0.15 -6.56
N THR A 445 40.81 -0.57 -7.67
CA THR A 445 41.27 -1.94 -7.83
C THR A 445 42.78 -1.96 -8.06
N PHE A 446 43.46 -2.96 -7.51
CA PHE A 446 44.90 -3.08 -7.74
C PHE A 446 45.21 -3.42 -9.21
N PRO A 447 46.30 -2.87 -9.79
CA PRO A 447 46.70 -3.12 -11.16
C PRO A 447 46.75 -4.62 -11.51
N GLY A 448 46.16 -4.97 -12.66
CA GLY A 448 46.12 -6.34 -13.18
C GLY A 448 45.27 -7.33 -12.37
N GLY A 449 44.49 -6.87 -11.37
CA GLY A 449 43.75 -7.77 -10.47
C GLY A 449 44.66 -8.60 -9.55
N THR A 450 45.97 -8.35 -9.59
CA THR A 450 47.02 -9.04 -8.84
C THR A 450 47.37 -8.36 -7.53
N GLY A 451 46.47 -7.50 -7.03
CA GLY A 451 46.59 -6.90 -5.71
C GLY A 451 46.83 -7.95 -4.63
N SER A 452 47.51 -7.53 -3.58
CA SER A 452 47.73 -8.38 -2.41
C SER A 452 46.37 -8.80 -1.85
N ARG A 453 45.95 -10.06 -2.10
CA ARG A 453 44.83 -10.74 -1.43
C ARG A 453 45.20 -11.06 0.02
N THR A 454 45.80 -10.09 0.69
CA THR A 454 46.14 -10.10 2.11
C THR A 454 44.98 -9.50 2.87
N LEU A 455 44.61 -10.18 3.94
CA LEU A 455 43.65 -9.64 4.88
C LEU A 455 44.29 -8.48 5.67
N PRO A 456 43.54 -7.40 5.90
CA PRO A 456 43.86 -6.46 6.97
C PRO A 456 44.04 -7.21 8.30
N PRO A 457 44.95 -6.76 9.20
CA PRO A 457 45.25 -7.49 10.44
C PRO A 457 44.02 -7.83 11.28
N ASN A 458 43.07 -6.90 11.40
CA ASN A 458 41.80 -7.10 12.12
C ASN A 458 40.90 -8.19 11.51
N LEU A 459 41.02 -8.46 10.21
CA LEU A 459 40.26 -9.53 9.56
C LEU A 459 41.01 -10.86 9.58
N ALA A 460 42.34 -10.83 9.56
CA ALA A 460 43.19 -12.02 9.64
C ALA A 460 43.01 -12.80 10.97
N GLU A 461 42.53 -12.13 12.02
CA GLU A 461 42.17 -12.77 13.30
C GLU A 461 40.90 -13.64 13.22
N HIS A 462 40.05 -13.41 12.22
CA HIS A 462 38.74 -14.07 12.09
C HIS A 462 38.59 -14.93 10.84
N PHE A 463 39.47 -14.77 9.85
CA PHE A 463 39.40 -15.47 8.58
C PHE A 463 40.75 -16.02 8.17
N ASP A 464 40.76 -17.28 7.72
CA ASP A 464 41.99 -17.96 7.27
C ASP A 464 42.55 -17.38 5.96
N SER A 465 41.71 -16.70 5.17
CA SER A 465 42.11 -16.14 3.88
C SER A 465 41.22 -15.00 3.42
N TRP A 466 41.73 -14.17 2.50
CA TRP A 466 40.96 -13.13 1.83
C TRP A 466 39.72 -13.68 1.14
N SER A 467 39.83 -14.85 0.49
CA SER A 467 38.70 -15.52 -0.16
C SER A 467 37.62 -15.93 0.85
N ALA A 468 37.99 -16.39 2.04
CA ALA A 468 37.02 -16.73 3.08
C ALA A 468 36.26 -15.48 3.59
N ALA A 469 36.95 -14.36 3.79
CA ALA A 469 36.31 -13.11 4.18
C ALA A 469 35.39 -12.55 3.07
N VAL A 470 35.81 -12.63 1.81
CA VAL A 470 34.98 -12.23 0.67
C VAL A 470 33.75 -13.12 0.57
N GLN A 471 33.92 -14.44 0.65
CA GLN A 471 32.81 -15.41 0.57
C GLN A 471 31.75 -15.10 1.64
N TYR A 472 32.19 -14.86 2.88
CA TYR A 472 31.31 -14.45 3.97
C TYR A 472 30.50 -13.17 3.66
N LEU A 473 31.09 -12.19 2.97
CA LEU A 473 30.43 -10.91 2.66
C LEU A 473 29.49 -10.99 1.45
N ILE A 474 29.70 -11.94 0.53
CA ILE A 474 28.91 -12.09 -0.71
C ILE A 474 27.81 -13.16 -0.61
N GLU A 475 27.93 -14.16 0.26
CA GLU A 475 26.92 -15.21 0.47
C GLU A 475 25.67 -14.67 1.14
N GLN A 476 24.74 -14.13 0.36
CA GLN A 476 23.51 -13.53 0.90
C GLN A 476 22.34 -13.70 -0.05
N ASN A 477 21.31 -14.41 0.43
CA ASN A 477 20.12 -14.72 -0.35
C ASN A 477 18.82 -14.25 0.32
N ARG A 478 18.92 -13.60 1.49
CA ARG A 478 17.75 -13.21 2.29
C ARG A 478 17.93 -11.85 2.94
N ALA A 479 16.95 -10.96 2.73
CA ALA A 479 16.81 -9.70 3.45
C ALA A 479 15.61 -9.75 4.39
N VAL A 480 15.81 -9.38 5.64
CA VAL A 480 14.83 -9.49 6.72
C VAL A 480 14.49 -8.10 7.26
N GLY A 481 13.25 -7.90 7.68
CA GLY A 481 12.91 -6.75 8.50
C GLY A 481 11.61 -6.89 9.25
N VAL A 482 11.36 -5.90 10.11
CA VAL A 482 10.29 -5.96 11.11
C VAL A 482 9.22 -4.91 10.78
N ILE A 483 7.95 -5.31 10.88
CA ILE A 483 6.81 -4.40 10.72
C ILE A 483 5.93 -4.49 11.97
N PRO A 484 6.19 -3.67 13.00
CA PRO A 484 5.44 -3.71 14.26
C PRO A 484 3.93 -3.52 14.06
N ALA A 485 3.54 -2.61 13.16
CA ALA A 485 2.15 -2.36 12.79
C ALA A 485 1.39 -3.61 12.31
N HIS A 486 2.07 -4.57 11.70
CA HIS A 486 1.44 -5.83 11.28
C HIS A 486 1.68 -6.98 12.25
N GLY A 487 2.52 -6.78 13.27
CA GLY A 487 2.94 -7.83 14.19
C GLY A 487 3.73 -8.93 13.48
N ARG A 488 4.54 -8.57 12.45
CA ARG A 488 5.18 -9.52 11.54
C ARG A 488 6.64 -9.19 11.26
N ILE A 489 7.38 -10.24 10.92
CA ILE A 489 8.67 -10.18 10.23
C ILE A 489 8.42 -10.52 8.77
N TYR A 490 9.09 -9.83 7.86
CA TYR A 490 9.09 -10.17 6.45
C TYR A 490 10.48 -10.68 6.04
N GLU A 491 10.50 -11.49 4.98
CA GLU A 491 11.70 -11.95 4.32
C GLU A 491 11.56 -11.72 2.81
N SER A 492 12.56 -11.06 2.23
CA SER A 492 12.74 -10.91 0.79
C SER A 492 13.87 -11.81 0.34
N ARG A 493 13.65 -12.62 -0.70
CA ARG A 493 14.66 -13.50 -1.28
C ARG A 493 15.32 -12.82 -2.47
N ILE A 494 16.65 -12.90 -2.48
CA ILE A 494 17.51 -12.39 -3.54
C ILE A 494 18.43 -13.52 -4.01
N GLU A 495 18.74 -13.54 -5.30
CA GLU A 495 19.77 -14.41 -5.86
C GLU A 495 20.83 -13.52 -6.48
N ILE A 496 22.07 -13.64 -5.98
CA ILE A 496 23.23 -12.92 -6.50
C ILE A 496 24.39 -13.92 -6.55
N PRO A 497 24.47 -14.77 -7.58
CA PRO A 497 25.49 -15.81 -7.69
C PRO A 497 26.85 -15.20 -8.06
N ILE A 498 27.55 -14.64 -7.06
CA ILE A 498 28.89 -14.09 -7.22
C ILE A 498 29.90 -15.24 -7.22
N ASP A 499 30.64 -15.38 -8.31
CA ASP A 499 31.83 -16.24 -8.34
C ASP A 499 32.98 -15.51 -7.65
N GLY A 500 33.42 -16.02 -6.50
CA GLY A 500 34.53 -15.49 -5.72
C GLY A 500 35.84 -15.35 -6.53
N ALA A 501 36.02 -16.12 -7.60
CA ALA A 501 37.17 -16.01 -8.48
C ALA A 501 37.18 -14.72 -9.32
N LEU A 502 36.01 -14.15 -9.60
CA LEU A 502 35.83 -12.91 -10.38
C LEU A 502 35.92 -11.65 -9.52
N VAL A 503 36.04 -11.80 -8.19
CA VAL A 503 36.15 -10.67 -7.27
C VAL A 503 37.54 -10.06 -7.34
N LEU A 504 37.59 -8.75 -7.58
CA LEU A 504 38.82 -7.98 -7.67
C LEU A 504 39.15 -7.34 -6.32
N PRO A 505 40.36 -7.54 -5.78
CA PRO A 505 40.78 -6.82 -4.58
C PRO A 505 40.87 -5.32 -4.88
N ALA A 506 40.43 -4.51 -3.92
CA ALA A 506 40.44 -3.06 -4.05
C ALA A 506 40.78 -2.40 -2.72
N GLN A 507 41.09 -1.11 -2.78
CA GLN A 507 41.37 -0.28 -1.61
C GLN A 507 40.56 1.00 -1.69
N VAL A 508 40.14 1.52 -0.53
CA VAL A 508 39.54 2.84 -0.46
C VAL A 508 40.62 3.90 -0.65
N ILE A 509 40.35 4.89 -1.49
CA ILE A 509 41.23 6.03 -1.73
C ILE A 509 40.68 7.25 -1.02
N GLY A 510 41.49 7.85 -0.14
CA GLY A 510 41.12 9.06 0.57
C GLY A 510 40.04 8.85 1.64
N PRO A 511 39.47 9.96 2.17
CA PRO A 511 38.49 9.90 3.25
C PRO A 511 37.11 9.47 2.76
N ILE A 512 36.43 8.65 3.56
CA ILE A 512 35.03 8.29 3.35
C ILE A 512 34.17 9.30 4.09
N THR A 513 33.25 9.94 3.39
CA THR A 513 32.36 10.94 3.99
C THR A 513 30.93 10.42 4.06
N SER A 514 30.44 10.13 5.26
CA SER A 514 29.03 9.81 5.48
C SER A 514 28.63 10.05 6.94
N PRO A 515 27.76 11.05 7.24
CA PRO A 515 27.32 11.31 8.60
C PRO A 515 26.62 10.13 9.27
N LEU A 516 25.97 9.26 8.49
CA LEU A 516 25.31 8.06 9.03
C LEU A 516 26.31 6.95 9.36
N LEU A 517 27.37 6.77 8.57
CA LEU A 517 28.36 5.71 8.81
C LEU A 517 29.40 6.11 9.85
N GLU A 518 29.78 7.39 9.90
CA GLU A 518 30.85 7.90 10.77
C GLU A 518 30.77 7.37 12.23
N PRO A 519 29.64 7.46 12.96
CA PRO A 519 29.56 6.92 14.32
C PRO A 519 29.67 5.39 14.40
N LEU A 520 29.35 4.67 13.33
CA LEU A 520 29.42 3.21 13.27
C LEU A 520 30.86 2.73 13.03
N VAL A 521 31.55 3.38 12.10
CA VAL A 521 32.85 2.91 11.59
C VAL A 521 34.06 3.66 12.15
N ALA A 522 33.85 4.63 13.05
CA ALA A 522 34.93 5.40 13.67
C ALA A 522 36.04 4.51 14.25
N GLY A 523 37.27 4.71 13.76
CA GLY A 523 38.45 3.95 14.18
C GLY A 523 38.57 2.55 13.59
N CYS A 524 37.74 2.18 12.60
CA CYS A 524 37.78 0.89 11.92
C CYS A 524 38.28 1.07 10.48
N ASP A 525 39.21 0.21 10.05
CA ASP A 525 39.73 0.24 8.68
C ASP A 525 38.73 -0.38 7.69
N PRO A 526 38.53 0.23 6.50
CA PRO A 526 37.67 -0.33 5.47
C PRO A 526 38.34 -1.51 4.76
N PHE A 527 37.53 -2.52 4.45
CA PHE A 527 37.86 -3.61 3.56
C PHE A 527 37.01 -3.50 2.29
N ALA A 528 37.67 -3.37 1.14
CA ALA A 528 37.01 -3.11 -0.13
C ALA A 528 37.35 -4.15 -1.21
N PHE A 529 36.39 -4.41 -2.08
CA PHE A 529 36.55 -5.23 -3.27
C PHE A 529 35.49 -4.89 -4.31
N VAL A 530 35.72 -5.31 -5.55
CA VAL A 530 34.83 -5.03 -6.67
C VAL A 530 34.38 -6.33 -7.34
N VAL A 531 33.09 -6.42 -7.65
CA VAL A 531 32.54 -7.46 -8.53
C VAL A 531 32.18 -6.78 -9.86
N PRO A 532 32.91 -7.08 -10.96
CA PRO A 532 32.71 -6.36 -12.22
C PRO A 532 31.30 -6.49 -12.78
N SER A 533 30.71 -7.68 -12.70
CA SER A 533 29.37 -7.96 -13.20
C SER A 533 28.79 -9.19 -12.50
N VAL A 534 27.51 -9.13 -12.15
CA VAL A 534 26.76 -10.29 -11.64
C VAL A 534 25.29 -10.19 -12.01
N PRO A 535 24.61 -11.29 -12.37
CA PRO A 535 23.16 -11.29 -12.48
C PRO A 535 22.53 -11.13 -11.09
N PHE A 536 21.48 -10.31 -11.01
CA PHE A 536 20.70 -10.08 -9.80
C PHE A 536 19.25 -10.50 -10.05
N ARG A 537 18.68 -11.26 -9.12
CA ARG A 537 17.23 -11.53 -9.10
C ARG A 537 16.63 -11.24 -7.73
N ALA A 538 15.52 -10.52 -7.69
CA ALA A 538 14.62 -10.48 -6.54
C ALA A 538 13.51 -11.49 -6.80
N THR A 539 13.52 -12.62 -6.08
CA THR A 539 12.69 -13.79 -6.38
C THR A 539 11.38 -13.85 -5.61
N GLY A 540 11.21 -12.96 -4.64
CA GLY A 540 9.93 -12.70 -4.01
C GLY A 540 10.04 -12.37 -2.53
N GLU A 541 8.89 -12.14 -1.92
CA GLU A 541 8.79 -11.74 -0.52
C GLU A 541 7.70 -12.53 0.19
N LYS A 542 7.95 -12.91 1.44
CA LYS A 542 7.01 -13.66 2.27
C LYS A 542 6.97 -13.08 3.68
N TRP A 543 5.81 -13.15 4.30
CA TRP A 543 5.66 -12.92 5.73
C TRP A 543 5.80 -14.25 6.47
N THR A 544 6.91 -14.45 7.15
CA THR A 544 7.31 -15.77 7.67
C THR A 544 6.93 -15.97 9.14
N CYS A 545 7.08 -14.94 9.98
CA CYS A 545 6.88 -15.06 11.43
C CYS A 545 5.91 -14.02 11.99
N LYS A 546 5.04 -14.43 12.93
CA LYS A 546 4.38 -13.50 13.86
C LYS A 546 5.45 -13.01 14.83
N LEU A 547 5.45 -11.72 15.16
CA LEU A 547 6.16 -11.19 16.33
C LEU A 547 5.50 -11.80 17.57
N ARG A 548 5.81 -13.05 17.89
CA ARG A 548 5.67 -13.56 19.26
C ARG A 548 6.86 -12.97 20.00
N VAL A 549 6.58 -12.23 21.05
CA VAL A 549 7.61 -11.90 22.02
C VAL A 549 8.17 -13.25 22.49
N LEU A 550 9.43 -13.53 22.16
CA LEU A 550 10.20 -14.57 22.84
C LEU A 550 10.20 -14.17 24.32
N GLY A 551 9.29 -14.75 25.11
CA GLY A 551 9.02 -14.33 26.48
C GLY A 551 7.62 -14.66 27.02
N GLU A 552 6.92 -15.65 26.47
CA GLU A 552 5.96 -16.48 27.20
C GLU A 552 6.41 -17.94 27.13
#